data_AF-A0AAE9IZ67-F1
#
_entry.id   AF-A0AAE9IZ67-F1
#
_cell.length_a   1.000
_cell.length_b   1.000
_cell.length_c   1.000
_cell.angle_alpha   90.00
_cell.angle_beta   90.00
_cell.angle_gamma   90.00
#
_symmetry.space_group_name_H-M   'P 1'
#
loop_
_entity.id
_entity.type
_entity.pdbx_description
1 polymer ?
#
loop_
_entity_poly.entity_id
_entity_poly.type
_entity_poly.pdbx_seq_one_letter_code
_entity_poly.pdbx_strand_id
1 'polypeptide(L)'
;METPIMPTTQKEVTPIMVQPMPNWKPPKSISSPPTPLDSPFMAGPIRPRFSTRSVEVSIPIHVEEEKELVAPKKDITLVVPDHWLDCPFKEHGCHKKGEKNEVKRHVRDDRNLHLVLLCLSLNPIRSKINIQQSGYVDKYAGMLQYMNLAESSFEKFGSQHTFHVPKIGLAVVKATKNKSHRSLFSQPFYSHGYGYKMMAVAAPYGDGLAFREYFSVFVCIMKGEWDDILEWPFRCDVSFSILSDDKKELLTKTIYVNKVPEIQEFLERPEGLRNGTFGFQDFLPLAKITEFAADGDIFIQIKVLLSHEKLFEAEEIDSMECQGANVAGFKTKNE
;
A
#
# COMPACT_ATOMS: atom_id res chain seq x y z
N MET A 1 -25.26 67.11 -12.19
CA MET A 1 -23.80 66.90 -12.18
C MET A 1 -23.58 65.45 -11.85
N GLU A 2 -23.17 64.66 -12.85
CA GLU A 2 -22.97 63.21 -12.69
C GLU A 2 -21.47 62.93 -12.55
N THR A 3 -21.10 62.02 -11.66
CA THR A 3 -19.69 61.63 -11.44
C THR A 3 -19.39 60.36 -12.22
N PRO A 4 -18.35 60.33 -13.07
CA PRO A 4 -18.04 59.16 -13.89
C PRO A 4 -17.40 58.05 -13.05
N ILE A 5 -17.80 56.81 -13.30
CA ILE A 5 -17.22 55.60 -12.71
C ILE A 5 -15.98 55.20 -13.54
N MET A 6 -14.85 54.93 -12.87
CA MET A 6 -13.66 54.39 -13.54
C MET A 6 -13.72 52.86 -13.64
N PRO A 7 -13.31 52.26 -14.78
CA PRO A 7 -13.30 50.81 -14.96
C PRO A 7 -12.11 50.15 -14.25
N THR A 8 -12.37 49.06 -13.54
CA THR A 8 -11.32 48.26 -12.87
C THR A 8 -10.61 47.38 -13.89
N THR A 9 -9.31 47.62 -14.15
CA THR A 9 -8.50 46.73 -15.00
C THR A 9 -8.32 45.37 -14.34
N GLN A 10 -8.81 44.32 -15.01
CA GLN A 10 -8.43 42.94 -14.71
C GLN A 10 -6.92 42.76 -14.98
N LYS A 11 -6.22 41.98 -14.15
CA LYS A 11 -4.85 41.55 -14.42
C LYS A 11 -4.87 40.17 -15.07
N GLU A 12 -4.17 40.02 -16.19
CA GLU A 12 -3.95 38.72 -16.82
C GLU A 12 -3.17 37.79 -15.90
N VAL A 13 -3.58 36.51 -15.86
CA VAL A 13 -2.82 35.44 -15.23
C VAL A 13 -1.92 34.84 -16.31
N THR A 14 -0.61 34.87 -16.09
CA THR A 14 0.37 34.26 -17.00
C THR A 14 0.77 32.87 -16.48
N PRO A 15 0.54 31.79 -17.24
CA PRO A 15 0.98 30.45 -16.84
C PRO A 15 2.50 30.33 -16.98
N ILE A 16 3.16 29.74 -15.98
CA ILE A 16 4.61 29.46 -15.99
C ILE A 16 4.83 27.96 -15.84
N MET A 17 5.38 27.36 -16.89
CA MET A 17 5.68 25.93 -16.97
C MET A 17 6.76 25.51 -15.97
N VAL A 18 6.57 24.34 -15.34
CA VAL A 18 7.67 23.61 -14.69
C VAL A 18 8.42 22.84 -15.78
N GLN A 19 9.72 23.09 -15.94
CA GLN A 19 10.51 22.52 -17.04
C GLN A 19 10.74 21.00 -16.87
N PRO A 20 10.62 20.20 -17.96
CA PRO A 20 11.02 18.80 -17.94
C PRO A 20 12.55 18.66 -17.88
N MET A 21 13.03 17.66 -17.13
CA MET A 21 14.47 17.32 -17.09
C MET A 21 14.93 16.62 -18.38
N PRO A 22 16.19 16.81 -18.81
CA PRO A 22 16.67 16.28 -20.09
C PRO A 22 16.86 14.75 -20.08
N ASN A 23 16.15 14.06 -20.98
CA ASN A 23 16.43 12.74 -21.55
C ASN A 23 17.31 11.76 -20.74
N TRP A 24 16.70 11.03 -19.80
CA TRP A 24 17.28 9.78 -19.25
C TRP A 24 16.55 8.57 -19.85
N LYS A 25 17.26 7.70 -20.57
CA LYS A 25 16.72 6.40 -21.04
C LYS A 25 17.00 5.30 -20.01
N PRO A 26 16.00 4.52 -19.57
CA PRO A 26 16.23 3.48 -18.56
C PRO A 26 17.07 2.31 -19.14
N PRO A 27 18.07 1.79 -18.39
CA PRO A 27 18.66 0.49 -18.69
C PRO A 27 17.64 -0.63 -18.45
N LYS A 28 17.87 -1.79 -19.08
CA LYS A 28 16.97 -2.94 -18.98
C LYS A 28 17.00 -3.59 -17.59
N SER A 29 15.93 -4.32 -17.28
CA SER A 29 15.69 -5.03 -16.03
C SER A 29 16.79 -6.03 -15.64
N ILE A 30 17.01 -6.17 -14.34
CA ILE A 30 17.34 -7.42 -13.63
C ILE A 30 16.98 -7.23 -12.13
N SER A 31 16.79 -8.34 -11.41
CA SER A 31 16.15 -8.44 -10.10
C SER A 31 16.93 -7.87 -8.91
N SER A 32 16.18 -7.35 -7.93
CA SER A 32 16.68 -7.10 -6.57
C SER A 32 16.56 -8.35 -5.69
N PRO A 33 17.63 -8.80 -4.99
CA PRO A 33 17.52 -9.72 -3.86
C PRO A 33 17.07 -8.97 -2.57
N PRO A 34 16.59 -9.68 -1.52
CA PRO A 34 15.93 -9.06 -0.37
C PRO A 34 16.88 -8.56 0.74
N THR A 35 16.34 -7.74 1.64
CA THR A 35 17.00 -7.29 2.89
C THR A 35 16.23 -7.84 4.11
N PRO A 36 16.87 -8.19 5.24
CA PRO A 36 16.17 -8.81 6.38
C PRO A 36 15.46 -7.81 7.33
N LEU A 37 14.67 -8.37 8.25
CA LEU A 37 14.16 -7.75 9.48
C LEU A 37 15.34 -7.26 10.38
N ASP A 38 15.17 -6.37 11.38
CA ASP A 38 14.18 -6.48 12.46
C ASP A 38 13.85 -5.17 13.21
N SER A 39 12.88 -5.25 14.13
CA SER A 39 12.41 -4.18 15.04
C SER A 39 13.26 -4.07 16.33
N PRO A 40 13.04 -3.06 17.20
CA PRO A 40 12.43 -3.42 18.49
C PRO A 40 11.47 -2.38 19.14
N PHE A 41 10.78 -2.85 20.17
CA PHE A 41 9.72 -2.18 20.93
C PHE A 41 10.23 -1.37 22.16
N MET A 42 9.30 -0.80 22.94
CA MET A 42 9.52 0.12 24.07
C MET A 42 10.32 -0.46 25.27
N ALA A 43 10.96 0.44 26.03
CA ALA A 43 11.43 0.16 27.41
C ALA A 43 10.23 0.10 28.39
N GLY A 44 10.29 -0.54 29.56
CA GLY A 44 11.37 -1.24 30.30
C GLY A 44 10.88 -1.45 31.75
N PRO A 45 11.74 -1.60 32.79
CA PRO A 45 13.18 -1.90 32.82
C PRO A 45 13.41 -3.44 32.75
N ILE A 46 14.17 -4.24 33.55
CA ILE A 46 15.05 -4.11 34.73
C ILE A 46 16.31 -5.01 34.54
N ARG A 47 16.83 -5.69 35.59
CA ARG A 47 18.14 -6.40 35.66
C ARG A 47 18.09 -7.52 36.74
N PRO A 48 18.95 -8.57 36.73
CA PRO A 48 20.42 -8.50 36.63
C PRO A 48 21.10 -9.41 35.58
N ARG A 49 22.45 -9.39 35.58
CA ARG A 49 23.37 -10.02 34.60
C ARG A 49 23.83 -11.42 35.01
N PHE A 50 24.17 -12.28 34.03
CA PHE A 50 25.51 -12.80 33.68
C PHE A 50 25.38 -13.45 32.26
N SER A 51 26.22 -13.18 31.25
CA SER A 51 27.56 -13.77 30.95
C SER A 51 27.56 -15.31 30.92
N THR A 52 28.04 -16.02 29.87
CA THR A 52 28.83 -15.66 28.67
C THR A 52 28.53 -16.53 27.42
N ARG A 53 28.99 -16.07 26.23
CA ARG A 53 29.55 -16.79 25.03
C ARG A 53 29.39 -18.33 24.86
N SER A 54 29.35 -18.92 23.64
CA SER A 54 29.13 -18.47 22.23
C SER A 54 29.33 -19.66 21.24
N VAL A 55 29.23 -19.39 19.92
CA VAL A 55 29.63 -20.22 18.74
C VAL A 55 28.59 -21.31 18.39
N GLU A 56 27.84 -21.31 17.27
CA GLU A 56 28.19 -21.29 15.82
C GLU A 56 28.87 -22.60 15.33
N VAL A 57 28.71 -23.10 14.09
CA VAL A 57 27.71 -22.84 13.02
C VAL A 57 27.48 -24.13 12.21
N SER A 58 26.44 -24.13 11.38
CA SER A 58 25.99 -25.17 10.45
C SER A 58 27.05 -25.98 9.69
N ILE A 59 26.77 -27.28 9.50
CA ILE A 59 27.37 -28.14 8.46
C ILE A 59 26.51 -28.03 7.18
N PRO A 60 27.12 -27.89 5.98
CA PRO A 60 26.41 -28.00 4.70
C PRO A 60 26.69 -29.33 3.95
N ILE A 61 25.65 -29.80 3.22
CA ILE A 61 25.75 -30.40 1.86
C ILE A 61 26.34 -31.84 1.73
N HIS A 62 25.41 -32.80 1.61
CA HIS A 62 25.13 -33.59 0.37
C HIS A 62 26.01 -34.83 -0.02
N VAL A 63 25.31 -35.98 -0.17
CA VAL A 63 25.20 -36.81 -1.41
C VAL A 63 25.71 -38.28 -1.46
N GLU A 64 24.89 -39.07 -2.18
CA GLU A 64 25.02 -40.38 -2.88
C GLU A 64 25.58 -41.69 -2.24
N GLU A 65 24.70 -42.70 -2.31
CA GLU A 65 24.82 -44.08 -2.85
C GLU A 65 26.01 -45.02 -2.52
N GLU A 66 25.64 -46.17 -1.92
CA GLU A 66 25.98 -47.55 -2.32
C GLU A 66 27.09 -47.74 -3.39
N LYS A 67 28.24 -48.38 -3.10
CA LYS A 67 28.36 -49.83 -2.82
C LYS A 67 29.78 -50.27 -2.40
N GLU A 68 29.85 -51.37 -1.66
CA GLU A 68 30.66 -52.61 -1.86
C GLU A 68 31.90 -52.62 -2.80
N LEU A 69 32.97 -53.40 -2.58
CA LEU A 69 33.21 -54.65 -1.81
C LEU A 69 34.67 -54.74 -1.31
N VAL A 70 34.95 -55.65 -0.34
CA VAL A 70 35.75 -56.90 -0.54
C VAL A 70 36.03 -57.60 0.81
N ALA A 71 35.88 -58.93 0.81
CA ALA A 71 36.04 -59.84 1.96
C ALA A 71 37.49 -60.42 2.02
N PRO A 72 37.86 -61.56 2.68
CA PRO A 72 37.04 -62.59 3.36
C PRO A 72 37.58 -63.16 4.70
N LYS A 73 36.68 -63.86 5.45
CA LYS A 73 36.83 -65.32 5.70
C LYS A 73 35.67 -65.96 6.47
N LYS A 74 34.92 -66.79 5.73
CA LYS A 74 34.24 -68.05 6.08
C LYS A 74 33.29 -68.14 7.30
N ASP A 75 32.10 -68.60 6.96
CA ASP A 75 30.91 -68.89 7.74
C ASP A 75 31.04 -70.06 8.74
N ILE A 76 30.23 -70.00 9.78
CA ILE A 76 29.45 -71.15 10.26
C ILE A 76 27.99 -70.71 10.34
N THR A 77 27.07 -71.51 9.81
CA THR A 77 25.64 -71.18 9.70
C THR A 77 24.97 -71.11 11.07
N LEU A 78 24.46 -69.93 11.45
CA LEU A 78 23.51 -69.76 12.54
C LEU A 78 22.08 -69.87 12.00
N VAL A 79 21.31 -70.81 12.52
CA VAL A 79 19.86 -70.90 12.31
C VAL A 79 19.22 -69.70 13.00
N VAL A 80 18.50 -68.84 12.26
CA VAL A 80 17.77 -67.70 12.83
C VAL A 80 16.56 -68.22 13.61
N PRO A 81 16.45 -68.00 14.93
CA PRO A 81 15.34 -68.55 15.71
C PRO A 81 14.05 -67.75 15.52
N ASP A 82 12.93 -68.44 15.37
CA ASP A 82 11.58 -67.92 15.07
C ASP A 82 10.90 -67.20 16.26
N HIS A 83 11.67 -66.42 17.03
CA HIS A 83 11.25 -65.81 18.30
C HIS A 83 12.05 -64.54 18.66
N TRP A 84 12.83 -63.98 17.73
CA TRP A 84 13.44 -62.67 17.90
C TRP A 84 12.41 -61.55 17.74
N LEU A 85 12.31 -60.68 18.74
CA LEU A 85 11.43 -59.52 18.75
C LEU A 85 12.19 -58.26 18.36
N ASP A 86 11.50 -57.37 17.62
CA ASP A 86 11.95 -56.00 17.38
C ASP A 86 11.79 -55.14 18.65
N CYS A 87 12.65 -54.14 18.82
CA CYS A 87 12.46 -53.12 19.84
C CYS A 87 11.15 -52.32 19.57
N PRO A 88 10.32 -52.02 20.59
CA PRO A 88 9.12 -51.19 20.44
C PRO A 88 9.35 -49.80 19.82
N PHE A 89 10.59 -49.29 19.85
CA PHE A 89 10.99 -48.02 19.28
C PHE A 89 11.57 -48.12 17.86
N LYS A 90 11.40 -49.26 17.18
CA LYS A 90 11.87 -49.48 15.79
C LYS A 90 11.34 -48.44 14.81
N GLU A 91 10.04 -48.13 14.88
CA GLU A 91 9.38 -47.11 14.05
C GLU A 91 9.82 -45.66 14.40
N HIS A 92 10.73 -45.52 15.36
CA HIS A 92 11.40 -44.26 15.73
C HIS A 92 12.93 -44.35 15.58
N GLY A 93 13.46 -45.39 14.93
CA GLY A 93 14.89 -45.54 14.61
C GLY A 93 15.69 -46.49 15.51
N CYS A 94 15.06 -47.29 16.38
CA CYS A 94 15.80 -48.27 17.18
C CYS A 94 15.92 -49.64 16.50
N HIS A 95 17.12 -49.99 16.05
CA HIS A 95 17.37 -51.23 15.29
C HIS A 95 17.64 -52.49 16.13
N LYS A 96 17.50 -52.44 17.47
CA LYS A 96 17.79 -53.61 18.31
C LYS A 96 16.73 -54.71 18.13
N LYS A 97 17.22 -55.93 17.90
CA LYS A 97 16.46 -57.19 17.96
C LYS A 97 17.05 -58.12 19.03
N GLY A 98 16.28 -59.13 19.44
CA GLY A 98 16.74 -60.22 20.31
C GLY A 98 15.59 -60.94 21.00
N GLU A 99 15.89 -61.78 21.99
CA GLU A 99 14.84 -62.43 22.78
C GLU A 99 14.05 -61.44 23.65
N LYS A 100 12.83 -61.85 24.06
CA LYS A 100 11.91 -61.10 24.91
C LYS A 100 12.53 -60.52 26.19
N ASN A 101 13.51 -61.20 26.79
CA ASN A 101 14.22 -60.72 27.99
C ASN A 101 15.37 -59.76 27.66
N GLU A 102 15.99 -59.91 26.49
CA GLU A 102 17.05 -59.00 26.01
C GLU A 102 16.47 -57.65 25.57
N VAL A 103 15.39 -57.67 24.79
CA VAL A 103 14.69 -56.45 24.35
C VAL A 103 14.15 -55.67 25.55
N LYS A 104 13.62 -56.36 26.58
CA LYS A 104 13.20 -55.73 27.86
C LYS A 104 14.36 -55.11 28.65
N ARG A 105 15.57 -55.67 28.56
CA ARG A 105 16.78 -55.15 29.21
C ARG A 105 17.28 -53.92 28.47
N HIS A 106 17.49 -54.03 27.16
CA HIS A 106 17.79 -52.92 26.26
C HIS A 106 16.82 -51.71 26.43
N VAL A 107 15.50 -51.91 26.39
CA VAL A 107 14.52 -50.81 26.56
C VAL A 107 14.63 -50.12 27.94
N ARG A 108 15.02 -50.87 28.99
CA ARG A 108 15.23 -50.34 30.35
C ARG A 108 16.52 -49.54 30.46
N ASP A 109 17.57 -50.00 29.82
CA ASP A 109 18.93 -49.50 30.01
C ASP A 109 19.16 -48.31 29.05
N ASP A 110 18.83 -48.48 27.77
CA ASP A 110 18.90 -47.46 26.72
C ASP A 110 17.68 -46.50 26.72
N ARG A 111 17.00 -46.32 27.85
CA ARG A 111 15.78 -45.48 27.93
C ARG A 111 16.00 -44.03 27.48
N ASN A 112 17.21 -43.51 27.67
CA ASN A 112 17.58 -42.15 27.28
C ASN A 112 17.73 -42.02 25.75
N LEU A 113 18.25 -43.07 25.08
CA LEU A 113 18.26 -43.15 23.62
C LEU A 113 16.82 -43.14 23.08
N HIS A 114 15.95 -43.97 23.65
CA HIS A 114 14.54 -44.02 23.26
C HIS A 114 13.80 -42.69 23.49
N LEU A 115 14.11 -41.95 24.57
CA LEU A 115 13.58 -40.61 24.80
C LEU A 115 14.06 -39.60 23.73
N VAL A 116 15.34 -39.66 23.34
CA VAL A 116 15.88 -38.82 22.26
C VAL A 116 15.23 -39.16 20.92
N LEU A 117 15.07 -40.45 20.59
CA LEU A 117 14.39 -40.90 19.37
C LEU A 117 12.92 -40.43 19.32
N LEU A 118 12.20 -40.46 20.45
CA LEU A 118 10.86 -39.86 20.58
C LEU A 118 10.88 -38.34 20.37
N CYS A 119 11.82 -37.61 20.98
CA CYS A 119 11.93 -36.17 20.77
C CYS A 119 12.22 -35.82 19.30
N LEU A 120 13.06 -36.61 18.63
CA LEU A 120 13.37 -36.46 17.20
C LEU A 120 12.15 -36.75 16.31
N SER A 121 11.32 -37.76 16.62
CA SER A 121 10.10 -38.04 15.86
C SER A 121 8.98 -37.03 16.11
N LEU A 122 8.92 -36.44 17.31
CA LEU A 122 7.95 -35.41 17.68
C LEU A 122 8.29 -34.01 17.13
N ASN A 123 9.58 -33.68 16.93
CA ASN A 123 10.00 -32.35 16.46
C ASN A 123 9.40 -31.95 15.08
N PRO A 124 9.36 -32.81 14.05
CA PRO A 124 8.66 -32.52 12.80
C PRO A 124 7.15 -32.29 12.97
N ILE A 125 6.50 -33.02 13.88
CA ILE A 125 5.07 -32.87 14.17
C ILE A 125 4.80 -31.53 14.85
N ARG A 126 5.61 -31.17 15.86
CA ARG A 126 5.56 -29.87 16.54
C ARG A 126 5.80 -28.72 15.55
N SER A 127 6.76 -28.86 14.64
CA SER A 127 7.04 -27.85 13.61
C SER A 127 5.86 -27.70 12.64
N LYS A 128 5.25 -28.80 12.17
CA LYS A 128 4.06 -28.75 11.32
C LYS A 128 2.87 -28.06 12.01
N ILE A 129 2.60 -28.38 13.27
CA ILE A 129 1.55 -27.71 14.06
C ILE A 129 1.84 -26.21 14.19
N ASN A 130 3.08 -25.83 14.51
CA ASN A 130 3.47 -24.43 14.68
C ASN A 130 3.40 -23.64 13.35
N ILE A 131 3.78 -24.25 12.22
CA ILE A 131 3.62 -23.66 10.87
C ILE A 131 2.14 -23.50 10.51
N GLN A 132 1.30 -24.50 10.80
CA GLN A 132 -0.14 -24.45 10.53
C GLN A 132 -0.86 -23.42 11.41
N GLN A 133 -0.42 -23.25 12.66
CA GLN A 133 -0.87 -22.18 13.55
C GLN A 133 -0.40 -20.81 13.08
N SER A 134 0.86 -20.66 12.66
CA SER A 134 1.37 -19.42 12.03
C SER A 134 0.51 -19.05 10.83
N GLY A 135 0.37 -19.92 9.83
CA GLY A 135 -0.42 -19.63 8.63
C GLY A 135 -1.89 -19.25 8.90
N TYR A 136 -2.47 -19.72 10.02
CA TYR A 136 -3.78 -19.28 10.48
C TYR A 136 -3.75 -17.88 11.12
N VAL A 137 -2.74 -17.60 11.96
CA VAL A 137 -2.50 -16.29 12.58
C VAL A 137 -2.14 -15.24 11.54
N ASP A 138 -1.25 -15.56 10.59
CA ASP A 138 -0.83 -14.72 9.47
C ASP A 138 -2.02 -14.37 8.56
N LYS A 139 -2.91 -15.34 8.30
CA LYS A 139 -4.18 -15.10 7.59
C LYS A 139 -5.13 -14.23 8.40
N TYR A 140 -5.22 -14.42 9.72
CA TYR A 140 -6.05 -13.56 10.59
C TYR A 140 -5.48 -12.15 10.73
N ALA A 141 -4.16 -11.99 10.78
CA ALA A 141 -3.47 -10.71 10.80
C ALA A 141 -3.64 -9.98 9.47
N GLY A 142 -3.49 -10.66 8.33
CA GLY A 142 -3.81 -10.12 7.01
C GLY A 142 -5.28 -9.74 6.87
N MET A 143 -6.22 -10.53 7.43
CA MET A 143 -7.64 -10.19 7.46
C MET A 143 -7.95 -9.01 8.39
N LEU A 144 -7.31 -8.92 9.56
CA LEU A 144 -7.42 -7.78 10.47
C LEU A 144 -6.81 -6.51 9.87
N GLN A 145 -5.68 -6.62 9.16
CA GLN A 145 -5.06 -5.53 8.42
C GLN A 145 -5.93 -5.09 7.24
N TYR A 146 -6.54 -6.03 6.51
CA TYR A 146 -7.53 -5.73 5.48
C TYR A 146 -8.77 -5.07 6.08
N MET A 147 -9.28 -5.52 7.23
CA MET A 147 -10.40 -4.87 7.90
C MET A 147 -10.03 -3.47 8.40
N ASN A 148 -8.86 -3.25 9.02
CA ASN A 148 -8.41 -1.91 9.41
C ASN A 148 -8.22 -0.99 8.19
N LEU A 149 -7.69 -1.51 7.08
CA LEU A 149 -7.52 -0.77 5.83
C LEU A 149 -8.88 -0.41 5.21
N ALA A 150 -9.80 -1.37 5.17
CA ALA A 150 -11.17 -1.20 4.70
C ALA A 150 -11.95 -0.23 5.59
N GLU A 151 -11.83 -0.32 6.92
CA GLU A 151 -12.44 0.56 7.92
C GLU A 151 -11.92 2.01 7.77
N SER A 152 -10.61 2.19 7.62
CA SER A 152 -9.98 3.48 7.27
C SER A 152 -10.34 3.99 5.86
N SER A 153 -11.02 3.17 5.05
CA SER A 153 -11.62 3.55 3.76
C SER A 153 -13.14 3.72 3.86
N PHE A 154 -13.79 3.07 4.82
CA PHE A 154 -15.23 3.10 5.09
C PHE A 154 -15.64 4.44 5.70
N GLU A 155 -14.79 5.00 6.57
CA GLU A 155 -14.87 6.41 7.01
C GLU A 155 -14.65 7.43 5.87
N LYS A 156 -14.32 6.98 4.65
CA LYS A 156 -14.02 7.83 3.48
C LYS A 156 -14.90 7.54 2.26
N PHE A 157 -16.02 6.84 2.41
CA PHE A 157 -17.04 6.76 1.37
C PHE A 157 -17.97 7.98 1.41
N GLY A 158 -17.51 9.05 0.76
CA GLY A 158 -18.25 10.27 0.51
C GLY A 158 -17.35 11.26 -0.22
N SER A 159 -17.92 12.16 -1.01
CA SER A 159 -17.13 13.11 -1.81
C SER A 159 -16.44 14.21 -0.98
N GLN A 160 -16.46 14.09 0.34
CA GLN A 160 -16.05 15.09 1.33
C GLN A 160 -14.92 14.53 2.20
N HIS A 161 -13.67 14.87 1.88
CA HIS A 161 -12.51 14.58 2.72
C HIS A 161 -12.22 15.75 3.66
N THR A 162 -11.65 15.50 4.84
CA THR A 162 -11.13 16.58 5.71
C THR A 162 -9.65 16.34 5.99
N PHE A 163 -8.80 17.18 5.41
CA PHE A 163 -7.35 17.16 5.59
C PHE A 163 -6.99 18.01 6.81
N HIS A 164 -6.52 17.35 7.86
CA HIS A 164 -5.97 17.96 9.07
C HIS A 164 -4.48 18.30 8.89
N VAL A 165 -4.13 19.56 9.15
CA VAL A 165 -2.75 20.06 9.15
C VAL A 165 -2.39 20.52 10.58
N PRO A 166 -1.80 19.64 11.41
CA PRO A 166 -1.50 19.95 12.79
C PRO A 166 -0.35 20.95 12.95
N LYS A 167 -0.49 21.86 13.90
CA LYS A 167 0.49 22.84 14.37
C LYS A 167 1.03 23.67 13.21
N ILE A 168 0.13 24.39 12.53
CA ILE A 168 0.40 25.08 11.26
C ILE A 168 1.62 26.02 11.35
N GLY A 169 1.78 26.77 12.44
CA GLY A 169 2.97 27.62 12.65
C GLY A 169 4.29 26.84 12.67
N LEU A 170 4.28 25.62 13.23
CA LEU A 170 5.43 24.72 13.20
C LEU A 170 5.63 24.09 11.79
N ALA A 171 4.55 23.80 11.07
CA ALA A 171 4.63 23.33 9.68
C ALA A 171 5.24 24.39 8.75
N VAL A 172 4.80 25.65 8.85
CA VAL A 172 5.39 26.82 8.17
C VAL A 172 6.88 26.91 8.47
N VAL A 173 7.27 26.92 9.76
CA VAL A 173 8.69 27.01 10.19
C VAL A 173 9.53 25.82 9.72
N LYS A 174 8.97 24.62 9.61
CA LYS A 174 9.67 23.45 9.04
C LYS A 174 9.88 23.63 7.52
N ALA A 175 8.87 24.09 6.80
CA ALA A 175 8.92 24.33 5.35
C ALA A 175 9.88 25.46 4.94
N THR A 176 10.05 26.50 5.78
CA THR A 176 11.05 27.55 5.53
C THR A 176 12.48 27.00 5.61
N LYS A 177 12.74 26.07 6.53
CA LYS A 177 14.07 25.52 6.84
C LYS A 177 14.50 24.34 5.98
N ASN A 178 13.56 23.46 5.58
CA ASN A 178 13.88 22.22 4.86
C ASN A 178 12.93 22.00 3.67
N LYS A 179 13.51 21.74 2.49
CA LYS A 179 12.76 21.41 1.27
C LYS A 179 11.83 20.20 1.44
N SER A 180 12.20 19.19 2.24
CA SER A 180 11.37 17.99 2.48
C SER A 180 10.12 18.24 3.35
N HIS A 181 9.90 19.46 3.83
CA HIS A 181 8.71 19.86 4.57
C HIS A 181 7.87 20.91 3.83
N ARG A 182 8.20 21.24 2.57
CA ARG A 182 7.44 22.19 1.75
C ARG A 182 6.10 21.66 1.26
N SER A 183 5.89 20.34 1.30
CA SER A 183 4.63 19.70 0.93
C SER A 183 4.22 18.74 2.04
N LEU A 184 2.95 18.81 2.43
CA LEU A 184 2.28 17.88 3.33
C LEU A 184 1.21 17.14 2.53
N PHE A 185 1.06 15.84 2.77
CA PHE A 185 0.14 14.98 2.04
C PHE A 185 -0.95 14.46 2.98
N SER A 186 -2.19 14.42 2.52
CA SER A 186 -3.27 13.75 3.24
C SER A 186 -3.12 12.22 3.13
N GLN A 187 -3.92 11.49 3.91
CA GLN A 187 -4.24 10.12 3.52
C GLN A 187 -5.03 10.13 2.19
N PRO A 188 -4.90 9.10 1.34
CA PRO A 188 -5.79 8.93 0.19
C PRO A 188 -7.26 8.84 0.61
N PHE A 189 -8.12 9.31 -0.28
CA PHE A 189 -9.59 9.21 -0.22
C PHE A 189 -10.15 8.90 -1.61
N TYR A 190 -11.46 8.68 -1.72
CA TYR A 190 -12.15 8.46 -2.99
C TYR A 190 -13.20 9.54 -3.24
N SER A 191 -13.46 9.89 -4.50
CA SER A 191 -14.51 10.86 -4.87
C SER A 191 -15.93 10.39 -4.54
N HIS A 192 -16.16 9.06 -4.56
CA HIS A 192 -17.38 8.36 -4.17
C HIS A 192 -17.08 6.87 -3.96
N GLY A 193 -18.09 6.08 -3.60
CA GLY A 193 -17.98 4.61 -3.70
C GLY A 193 -17.61 4.19 -5.12
N TYR A 194 -16.57 3.36 -5.26
CA TYR A 194 -15.98 2.94 -6.53
C TYR A 194 -15.46 4.09 -7.42
N GLY A 195 -15.17 5.26 -6.83
CA GLY A 195 -14.77 6.48 -7.55
C GLY A 195 -13.27 6.66 -7.79
N TYR A 196 -12.92 7.84 -8.31
CA TYR A 196 -11.54 8.28 -8.51
C TYR A 196 -10.80 8.32 -7.17
N LYS A 197 -9.58 7.77 -7.13
CA LYS A 197 -8.72 7.84 -5.95
C LYS A 197 -7.98 9.17 -5.95
N MET A 198 -7.97 9.87 -4.82
CA MET A 198 -7.42 11.22 -4.72
C MET A 198 -6.56 11.37 -3.46
N MET A 199 -5.63 12.32 -3.50
CA MET A 199 -4.81 12.75 -2.36
C MET A 199 -4.71 14.28 -2.36
N ALA A 200 -4.90 14.90 -1.20
CA ALA A 200 -4.71 16.31 -1.02
C ALA A 200 -3.25 16.65 -0.68
N VAL A 201 -2.79 17.82 -1.11
CA VAL A 201 -1.45 18.32 -0.87
C VAL A 201 -1.53 19.76 -0.38
N ALA A 202 -0.85 20.08 0.71
CA ALA A 202 -0.73 21.43 1.24
C ALA A 202 0.72 21.89 1.17
N ALA A 203 0.96 23.12 0.70
CA ALA A 203 2.26 23.77 0.78
C ALA A 203 2.23 24.86 1.87
N PRO A 204 2.63 24.56 3.12
CA PRO A 204 2.47 25.47 4.25
C PRO A 204 3.40 26.70 4.22
N TYR A 205 4.25 26.84 3.21
CA TYR A 205 5.02 28.05 2.95
C TYR A 205 4.95 28.47 1.47
N GLY A 206 3.86 28.08 0.82
CA GLY A 206 3.53 28.42 -0.56
C GLY A 206 4.25 27.55 -1.59
N ASP A 207 3.72 27.57 -2.81
CA ASP A 207 4.28 26.91 -3.98
C ASP A 207 4.36 27.87 -5.18
N GLY A 208 5.25 27.58 -6.13
CA GLY A 208 5.41 28.35 -7.37
C GLY A 208 5.60 29.84 -7.13
N LEU A 209 4.70 30.64 -7.72
CA LEU A 209 4.72 32.11 -7.62
C LEU A 209 4.24 32.63 -6.25
N ALA A 210 3.47 31.83 -5.51
CA ALA A 210 2.93 32.20 -4.20
C ALA A 210 3.83 31.80 -3.02
N PHE A 211 5.02 31.25 -3.32
CA PHE A 211 6.02 30.85 -2.34
C PHE A 211 6.39 32.00 -1.39
N ARG A 212 6.41 31.72 -0.07
CA ARG A 212 6.61 32.66 1.04
C ARG A 212 5.48 33.65 1.36
N GLU A 213 4.47 33.78 0.51
CA GLU A 213 3.38 34.76 0.71
C GLU A 213 2.04 34.10 1.06
N TYR A 214 1.79 32.90 0.54
CA TYR A 214 0.56 32.14 0.77
C TYR A 214 0.81 30.75 1.36
N PHE A 215 -0.22 30.22 2.01
CA PHE A 215 -0.45 28.79 2.16
C PHE A 215 -1.17 28.32 0.90
N SER A 216 -0.67 27.27 0.24
CA SER A 216 -1.27 26.69 -0.97
C SER A 216 -1.92 25.35 -0.70
N VAL A 217 -2.98 24.99 -1.42
CA VAL A 217 -3.64 23.68 -1.33
C VAL A 217 -4.02 23.13 -2.70
N PHE A 218 -3.90 21.81 -2.86
CA PHE A 218 -4.10 21.08 -4.11
C PHE A 218 -4.73 19.71 -3.85
N VAL A 219 -5.24 19.08 -4.91
CA VAL A 219 -5.44 17.64 -5.02
C VAL A 219 -4.62 17.08 -6.17
N CYS A 220 -4.43 15.76 -6.16
CA CYS A 220 -3.97 14.99 -7.32
C CYS A 220 -4.79 13.71 -7.42
N ILE A 221 -5.01 13.26 -8.67
CA ILE A 221 -5.60 11.95 -8.95
C ILE A 221 -4.50 10.89 -8.78
N MET A 222 -4.81 9.82 -8.06
CA MET A 222 -3.96 8.66 -7.85
C MET A 222 -4.50 7.47 -8.64
N LYS A 223 -3.62 6.51 -8.96
CA LYS A 223 -4.05 5.24 -9.56
C LYS A 223 -4.95 4.46 -8.59
N GLY A 224 -6.19 4.28 -8.98
CA GLY A 224 -7.23 3.57 -8.24
C GLY A 224 -7.35 2.10 -8.61
N GLU A 225 -8.25 1.43 -7.91
CA GLU A 225 -8.68 0.06 -8.19
C GLU A 225 -9.82 0.02 -9.23
N TRP A 226 -10.50 1.16 -9.40
CA TRP A 226 -11.72 1.31 -10.21
C TRP A 226 -11.50 2.10 -11.51
N ASP A 227 -10.24 2.44 -11.83
CA ASP A 227 -9.88 3.29 -12.98
C ASP A 227 -10.32 2.74 -14.35
N ASP A 228 -10.64 1.44 -14.45
CA ASP A 228 -11.17 0.78 -15.65
C ASP A 228 -12.69 0.92 -15.83
N ILE A 229 -13.43 1.38 -14.81
CA ILE A 229 -14.89 1.59 -14.86
C ILE A 229 -15.30 3.06 -14.68
N LEU A 230 -14.32 3.98 -14.70
CA LEU A 230 -14.51 5.41 -14.56
C LEU A 230 -14.35 6.10 -15.92
N GLU A 231 -15.10 7.18 -16.12
CA GLU A 231 -14.92 8.06 -17.28
C GLU A 231 -13.59 8.82 -17.17
N TRP A 232 -13.00 9.12 -18.32
CA TRP A 232 -11.79 9.94 -18.41
C TRP A 232 -11.95 10.96 -19.54
N PRO A 233 -11.29 12.13 -19.49
CA PRO A 233 -10.61 12.71 -18.33
C PRO A 233 -11.60 13.00 -17.18
N PHE A 234 -11.06 13.26 -15.99
CA PHE A 234 -11.81 13.65 -14.79
C PHE A 234 -12.48 15.02 -14.95
N ARG A 235 -13.81 15.11 -14.77
CA ARG A 235 -14.64 16.31 -15.03
C ARG A 235 -15.30 16.94 -13.79
N CYS A 236 -15.15 16.35 -12.60
CA CYS A 236 -15.83 16.80 -11.38
C CYS A 236 -15.16 18.04 -10.76
N ASP A 237 -15.93 19.07 -10.41
CA ASP A 237 -15.37 20.27 -9.74
C ASP A 237 -14.87 19.94 -8.33
N VAL A 238 -13.86 20.67 -7.84
CA VAL A 238 -13.28 20.44 -6.51
C VAL A 238 -13.30 21.73 -5.68
N SER A 239 -14.06 21.72 -4.59
CA SER A 239 -14.14 22.80 -3.61
C SER A 239 -13.24 22.54 -2.40
N PHE A 240 -12.52 23.57 -1.96
CA PHE A 240 -11.63 23.57 -0.81
C PHE A 240 -12.12 24.61 0.19
N SER A 241 -12.52 24.16 1.39
CA SER A 241 -13.08 25.00 2.46
C SER A 241 -12.26 24.86 3.75
N ILE A 242 -11.77 25.95 4.33
CA ILE A 242 -11.21 25.92 5.69
C ILE A 242 -12.36 25.92 6.70
N LEU A 243 -12.32 25.02 7.68
CA LEU A 243 -13.32 24.92 8.74
C LEU A 243 -12.89 25.64 10.02
N SER A 244 -13.85 26.26 10.71
CA SER A 244 -13.74 26.65 12.13
C SER A 244 -13.90 25.44 13.07
N ASP A 245 -13.70 25.65 14.37
CA ASP A 245 -14.05 24.69 15.44
C ASP A 245 -15.54 24.24 15.34
N ASP A 246 -16.44 25.21 15.16
CA ASP A 246 -17.88 24.99 14.91
C ASP A 246 -18.21 24.33 13.55
N LYS A 247 -17.21 23.87 12.79
CA LYS A 247 -17.31 23.30 11.42
C LYS A 247 -17.94 24.24 10.38
N LYS A 248 -17.91 25.56 10.61
CA LYS A 248 -18.35 26.58 9.65
C LYS A 248 -17.26 26.79 8.60
N GLU A 249 -17.64 26.96 7.34
CA GLU A 249 -16.69 27.30 6.27
C GLU A 249 -16.26 28.77 6.42
N LEU A 250 -14.97 29.00 6.71
CA LEU A 250 -14.38 30.34 6.91
C LEU A 250 -13.84 30.95 5.61
N LEU A 251 -13.34 30.11 4.71
CA LEU A 251 -12.81 30.47 3.40
C LEU A 251 -13.00 29.28 2.45
N THR A 252 -13.69 29.51 1.34
CA THR A 252 -13.98 28.48 0.33
C THR A 252 -13.56 28.97 -1.05
N LYS A 253 -12.79 28.14 -1.78
CA LYS A 253 -12.51 28.33 -3.22
C LYS A 253 -12.82 27.04 -3.99
N THR A 254 -13.42 27.16 -5.18
CA THR A 254 -13.81 26.01 -6.03
C THR A 254 -13.09 26.06 -7.37
N ILE A 255 -12.46 24.95 -7.74
CA ILE A 255 -11.95 24.72 -9.10
C ILE A 255 -13.10 24.18 -9.93
N TYR A 256 -13.54 24.99 -10.89
CA TYR A 256 -14.46 24.58 -11.94
C TYR A 256 -13.64 23.95 -13.08
N VAL A 257 -13.63 22.62 -13.19
CA VAL A 257 -12.67 21.89 -14.04
C VAL A 257 -12.75 22.36 -15.50
N ASN A 258 -13.96 22.40 -16.06
CA ASN A 258 -14.23 22.83 -17.45
C ASN A 258 -13.94 24.34 -17.69
N LYS A 259 -13.36 25.07 -16.73
CA LYS A 259 -12.94 26.49 -16.84
C LYS A 259 -11.44 26.70 -16.66
N VAL A 260 -10.64 25.64 -16.50
CA VAL A 260 -9.19 25.70 -16.28
C VAL A 260 -8.50 24.74 -17.28
N PRO A 261 -8.36 25.11 -18.56
CA PRO A 261 -7.74 24.24 -19.56
C PRO A 261 -6.25 23.93 -19.26
N GLU A 262 -5.59 24.75 -18.43
CA GLU A 262 -4.18 24.62 -18.07
C GLU A 262 -3.89 23.37 -17.22
N ILE A 263 -4.90 22.76 -16.59
CA ILE A 263 -4.72 21.55 -15.76
C ILE A 263 -5.06 20.25 -16.49
N GLN A 264 -5.43 20.28 -17.77
CA GLN A 264 -5.92 19.12 -18.52
C GLN A 264 -4.99 17.88 -18.42
N GLU A 265 -3.66 18.08 -18.54
CA GLU A 265 -2.67 17.01 -18.41
C GLU A 265 -2.64 16.32 -17.03
N PHE A 266 -3.29 16.89 -16.02
CA PHE A 266 -3.44 16.30 -14.68
C PHE A 266 -4.77 15.55 -14.49
N LEU A 267 -5.68 15.60 -15.45
CA LEU A 267 -7.05 15.03 -15.38
C LEU A 267 -7.18 13.67 -16.07
N GLU A 268 -6.21 13.30 -16.90
CA GLU A 268 -6.17 12.03 -17.64
C GLU A 268 -5.98 10.81 -16.72
N ARG A 269 -6.18 9.60 -17.25
CA ARG A 269 -6.06 8.35 -16.48
C ARG A 269 -4.63 8.14 -15.94
N PRO A 270 -4.43 7.91 -14.62
CA PRO A 270 -3.09 7.69 -14.05
C PRO A 270 -2.38 6.44 -14.56
N GLU A 271 -1.36 6.64 -15.41
CA GLU A 271 -0.41 5.58 -15.78
C GLU A 271 0.46 5.16 -14.58
N GLY A 272 1.06 6.16 -13.90
CA GLY A 272 1.95 6.01 -12.76
C GLY A 272 1.22 5.99 -11.40
N LEU A 273 1.90 6.36 -10.32
CA LEU A 273 1.31 6.36 -8.96
C LEU A 273 0.24 7.46 -8.77
N ARG A 274 0.46 8.63 -9.39
CA ARG A 274 -0.43 9.79 -9.41
C ARG A 274 -0.09 10.73 -10.56
N ASN A 275 -1.04 11.59 -10.90
CA ASN A 275 -0.86 12.70 -11.83
C ASN A 275 -0.19 13.91 -11.14
N GLY A 276 -0.06 15.02 -11.88
CA GLY A 276 0.23 16.33 -11.30
C GLY A 276 -0.84 16.81 -10.30
N THR A 277 -0.58 17.95 -9.68
CA THR A 277 -1.41 18.54 -8.62
C THR A 277 -2.11 19.80 -9.12
N PHE A 278 -3.45 19.83 -9.07
CA PHE A 278 -4.25 21.02 -9.38
C PHE A 278 -4.89 21.58 -8.09
N GLY A 279 -4.98 22.90 -7.99
CA GLY A 279 -5.20 23.57 -6.71
C GLY A 279 -5.08 25.08 -6.79
N PHE A 280 -4.98 25.71 -5.62
CA PHE A 280 -4.78 27.13 -5.44
C PHE A 280 -3.39 27.40 -4.83
N GLN A 281 -2.47 27.96 -5.62
CA GLN A 281 -1.21 28.49 -5.09
C GLN A 281 -1.47 29.65 -4.10
N ASP A 282 -2.48 30.47 -4.37
CA ASP A 282 -2.85 31.67 -3.63
C ASP A 282 -3.92 31.42 -2.52
N PHE A 283 -4.09 30.19 -2.03
CA PHE A 283 -5.29 29.78 -1.28
C PHE A 283 -5.60 30.68 -0.08
N LEU A 284 -4.65 30.83 0.86
CA LEU A 284 -4.77 31.69 2.05
C LEU A 284 -3.47 32.49 2.26
N PRO A 285 -3.48 33.83 2.39
CA PRO A 285 -2.27 34.59 2.71
C PRO A 285 -1.65 34.18 4.06
N LEU A 286 -0.33 33.98 4.12
CA LEU A 286 0.35 33.54 5.35
C LEU A 286 0.18 34.55 6.49
N ALA A 287 0.06 35.84 6.18
CA ALA A 287 -0.20 36.90 7.16
C ALA A 287 -1.52 36.70 7.94
N LYS A 288 -2.48 35.93 7.37
CA LYS A 288 -3.77 35.61 7.98
C LYS A 288 -3.84 34.19 8.55
N ILE A 289 -2.76 33.39 8.48
CA ILE A 289 -2.85 31.95 8.75
C ILE A 289 -3.32 31.61 10.19
N THR A 290 -3.08 32.50 11.14
CA THR A 290 -3.55 32.39 12.53
C THR A 290 -5.01 32.80 12.73
N GLU A 291 -5.62 33.59 11.82
CA GLU A 291 -7.05 33.91 11.83
C GLU A 291 -7.92 32.68 11.49
N PHE A 292 -7.31 31.68 10.83
CA PHE A 292 -7.94 30.46 10.31
C PHE A 292 -7.48 29.19 11.05
N ALA A 293 -6.80 29.32 12.18
CA ALA A 293 -6.20 28.20 12.92
C ALA A 293 -6.98 27.85 14.20
N ALA A 294 -7.51 26.63 14.24
CA ALA A 294 -8.20 26.00 15.36
C ALA A 294 -7.18 25.43 16.36
N ASP A 295 -6.99 26.08 17.52
CA ASP A 295 -5.93 25.76 18.51
C ASP A 295 -4.50 25.64 17.92
N GLY A 296 -4.27 26.30 16.78
CA GLY A 296 -3.02 26.25 16.02
C GLY A 296 -2.92 25.14 14.96
N ASP A 297 -3.98 24.36 14.75
CA ASP A 297 -4.16 23.41 13.66
C ASP A 297 -5.02 24.02 12.54
N ILE A 298 -4.98 23.48 11.32
CA ILE A 298 -5.92 23.86 10.24
C ILE A 298 -6.66 22.61 9.73
N PHE A 299 -7.97 22.74 9.50
CA PHE A 299 -8.81 21.70 8.92
C PHE A 299 -9.33 22.15 7.56
N ILE A 300 -8.91 21.47 6.49
CA ILE A 300 -9.33 21.77 5.11
C ILE A 300 -10.28 20.69 4.64
N GLN A 301 -11.54 21.04 4.50
CA GLN A 301 -12.54 20.21 3.87
C GLN A 301 -12.41 20.31 2.35
N ILE A 302 -12.45 19.16 1.67
CA ILE A 302 -12.30 19.03 0.22
C ILE A 302 -13.51 18.28 -0.28
N LYS A 303 -14.31 18.93 -1.13
CA LYS A 303 -15.55 18.41 -1.70
C LYS A 303 -15.38 18.22 -3.21
N VAL A 304 -15.47 16.98 -3.68
CA VAL A 304 -15.68 16.68 -5.10
C VAL A 304 -17.17 16.87 -5.40
N LEU A 305 -17.49 17.75 -6.33
CA LEU A 305 -18.86 18.13 -6.64
C LEU A 305 -19.41 17.20 -7.72
N LEU A 306 -20.09 16.15 -7.25
CA LEU A 306 -20.73 15.15 -8.08
C LEU A 306 -22.08 15.69 -8.59
N SER A 307 -22.14 16.12 -9.85
CA SER A 307 -23.40 16.17 -10.60
C SER A 307 -23.48 14.96 -11.53
N HIS A 308 -24.70 14.52 -11.85
CA HIS A 308 -24.89 13.39 -12.77
C HIS A 308 -24.28 13.68 -14.15
N GLU A 309 -24.41 14.92 -14.61
CA GLU A 309 -23.78 15.44 -15.84
C GLU A 309 -22.26 15.33 -15.82
N LYS A 310 -21.59 15.53 -14.68
CA LYS A 310 -20.12 15.52 -14.55
C LYS A 310 -19.52 14.17 -14.17
N LEU A 311 -20.37 13.18 -13.91
CA LEU A 311 -19.99 11.77 -13.78
C LEU A 311 -20.32 10.95 -15.02
N PHE A 312 -21.27 11.44 -15.83
CA PHE A 312 -21.78 10.79 -17.03
C PHE A 312 -22.15 11.87 -18.07
N GLU A 313 -21.17 12.35 -18.82
CA GLU A 313 -21.46 13.08 -20.07
C GLU A 313 -21.70 12.03 -21.15
N ALA A 314 -22.97 11.65 -21.34
CA ALA A 314 -23.35 10.80 -22.47
C ALA A 314 -22.90 11.46 -23.77
N GLU A 315 -22.17 10.72 -24.62
CA GLU A 315 -21.87 11.18 -25.96
C GLU A 315 -23.20 11.47 -26.68
N GLU A 316 -23.42 12.72 -27.11
CA GLU A 316 -24.45 13.03 -28.11
C GLU A 316 -24.01 12.37 -29.42
N ILE A 317 -24.39 11.10 -29.60
CA ILE A 317 -24.32 10.41 -30.88
C ILE A 317 -25.11 11.26 -31.87
N ASP A 318 -24.42 11.89 -32.82
CA ASP A 318 -25.06 12.75 -33.80
C ASP A 318 -26.07 11.93 -34.59
N SER A 319 -27.35 12.20 -34.33
CA SER A 319 -28.49 11.50 -34.93
C SER A 319 -28.53 11.61 -36.47
N MET A 320 -27.70 12.45 -37.07
CA MET A 320 -27.48 12.51 -38.51
C MET A 320 -26.80 11.25 -39.07
N GLU A 321 -25.91 10.57 -38.33
CA GLU A 321 -25.26 9.34 -38.82
C GLU A 321 -26.25 8.16 -38.96
N CYS A 322 -27.28 8.12 -38.12
CA CYS A 322 -28.32 7.09 -38.14
C CYS A 322 -29.24 7.13 -39.39
N GLN A 323 -29.09 8.09 -40.30
CA GLN A 323 -29.86 8.19 -41.55
C GLN A 323 -29.07 7.77 -42.81
N GLY A 324 -27.88 7.16 -42.64
CA GLY A 324 -27.01 6.73 -43.75
C GLY A 324 -27.39 5.45 -44.51
N ALA A 325 -28.37 4.67 -44.03
CA ALA A 325 -28.70 3.34 -44.57
C ALA A 325 -29.85 3.34 -45.59
N ASN A 326 -29.68 4.04 -46.71
CA ASN A 326 -30.72 4.17 -47.74
C ASN A 326 -30.96 2.84 -48.51
N VAL A 327 -32.23 2.54 -48.82
CA VAL A 327 -32.65 1.21 -49.32
C VAL A 327 -32.20 0.96 -50.78
N ALA A 328 -31.09 0.25 -50.95
CA ALA A 328 -30.68 -0.32 -52.23
C ALA A 328 -31.58 -1.53 -52.58
N GLY A 329 -32.60 -1.31 -53.41
CA GLY A 329 -33.68 -2.27 -53.62
C GLY A 329 -33.28 -3.58 -54.33
N PHE A 330 -33.79 -4.71 -53.81
CA PHE A 330 -33.81 -5.98 -54.52
C PHE A 330 -34.67 -5.87 -55.80
N LYS A 331 -34.01 -5.80 -56.97
CA LYS A 331 -34.68 -6.08 -58.24
C LYS A 331 -34.82 -7.59 -58.39
N THR A 332 -36.06 -8.07 -58.39
CA THR A 332 -36.38 -9.40 -58.89
C THR A 332 -36.03 -9.50 -60.37
N LYS A 333 -35.53 -10.68 -60.77
CA LYS A 333 -35.54 -11.15 -62.16
C LYS A 333 -36.24 -12.50 -62.19
N ASN A 334 -37.19 -12.65 -63.09
CA ASN A 334 -37.70 -13.94 -63.49
C ASN A 334 -36.78 -14.52 -64.54
N GLU A 335 -36.48 -15.82 -64.45
CA GLU A 335 -36.51 -16.80 -65.54
C GLU A 335 -36.60 -18.22 -64.94
#